data_AF-A0A8H3IM33-F1
#
_entry.id   AF-A0A8H3IM33-F1
#
_cell.length_a   1.000
_cell.length_b   1.000
_cell.length_c   1.000
_cell.angle_alpha   90.00
_cell.angle_beta   90.00
_cell.angle_gamma   90.00
#
_symmetry.space_group_name_H-M   'P 1'
#
loop_
_entity.id
_entity.type
_entity.pdbx_description
1 polymer ?
#
loop_
_entity_poly.entity_id
_entity_poly.type
_entity_poly.pdbx_seq_one_letter_code
_entity_poly.pdbx_strand_id
1 'polypeptide(L)'
;MATDEQEFHHVPPLQMELDEPSIMSSLARLQEMHISLRNLRETIPKVMDSVLVDPASPDQLHSHFSQAANGAAQAIKNFTLLVEDSRTKEVMDKAKESRARAGEGITGWKVTEHEDWLNFKQEDGNDDVDKDEEGTAEAGDGPSAENVNTTLDKLRSAHVGIEVSLDEDSRTVTLHLPPPAQMNFQIQLDTTSGGHNSYSVDSKDKSKLHRAVLEEIGARPRPNHLAYLLEMLASYIDIKSRPCVKCSRLLDRNARFPVVRSRKRTKQPDGRFESQWLALHTACT
;
A
#
# COMPACT_ATOMS: atom_id res chain seq x y z
N MET A 1 -21.89 -33.41 47.56
CA MET A 1 -20.87 -33.92 46.63
C MET A 1 -21.62 -34.53 45.47
N ALA A 2 -21.81 -33.76 44.41
CA ALA A 2 -22.35 -34.21 43.13
C ALA A 2 -21.34 -33.73 42.10
N THR A 3 -20.58 -34.66 41.53
CA THR A 3 -19.69 -34.41 40.39
C THR A 3 -20.52 -34.65 39.15
N ASP A 4 -20.87 -33.56 38.49
CA ASP A 4 -21.45 -33.54 37.15
C ASP A 4 -20.33 -33.90 36.17
N GLU A 5 -20.37 -35.12 35.63
CA GLU A 5 -19.46 -35.55 34.57
C GLU A 5 -19.86 -34.83 33.29
N GLN A 6 -19.16 -33.73 33.02
CA GLN A 6 -19.32 -32.95 31.80
C GLN A 6 -18.85 -33.83 30.63
N GLU A 7 -19.81 -34.40 29.90
CA GLU A 7 -19.60 -35.09 28.62
C GLU A 7 -18.82 -34.15 27.69
N PHE A 8 -17.54 -34.46 27.51
CA PHE A 8 -16.76 -33.92 26.42
C PHE A 8 -17.40 -34.42 25.12
N HIS A 9 -18.15 -33.55 24.44
CA HIS A 9 -18.52 -33.75 23.06
C HIS A 9 -17.23 -33.90 22.25
N HIS A 10 -16.83 -35.14 22.05
CA HIS A 10 -15.73 -35.52 21.19
C HIS A 10 -16.16 -35.16 19.77
N VAL A 11 -15.75 -33.97 19.32
CA VAL A 11 -15.79 -33.66 17.90
C VAL A 11 -14.89 -34.72 17.24
N PRO A 12 -15.40 -35.54 16.31
CA PRO A 12 -14.59 -36.57 15.68
C PRO A 12 -13.40 -35.90 14.99
N PRO A 13 -12.18 -36.45 15.11
CA PRO A 13 -11.07 -35.97 14.32
C PRO A 13 -11.44 -36.10 12.85
N LEU A 14 -11.08 -35.09 12.07
CA LEU A 14 -11.23 -35.06 10.61
C LEU A 14 -10.60 -36.32 10.00
N GLN A 15 -11.39 -37.35 9.77
CA GLN A 15 -11.17 -38.23 8.62
C GLN A 15 -11.64 -37.49 7.37
N MET A 16 -11.01 -36.34 7.10
CA MET A 16 -10.96 -35.82 5.76
C MET A 16 -9.91 -36.66 5.05
N GLU A 17 -10.34 -37.65 4.28
CA GLU A 17 -9.56 -38.16 3.13
C GLU A 17 -9.42 -37.03 2.10
N LEU A 18 -8.78 -35.93 2.47
CA LEU A 18 -8.18 -35.01 1.53
C LEU A 18 -6.72 -35.43 1.51
N ASP A 19 -6.36 -36.12 0.43
CA ASP A 19 -4.97 -36.38 0.17
C ASP A 19 -4.20 -35.04 0.20
N GLU A 20 -3.05 -35.04 0.84
CA GLU A 20 -2.13 -33.91 0.86
C GLU A 20 -1.96 -33.25 -0.53
N PRO A 21 -1.83 -34.01 -1.65
CA PRO A 21 -1.76 -33.39 -2.98
C PRO A 21 -3.01 -32.61 -3.41
N SER A 22 -4.23 -33.00 -3.05
CA SER A 22 -5.44 -32.22 -3.36
C SER A 22 -5.51 -30.93 -2.55
N ILE A 23 -5.07 -30.95 -1.29
CA ILE A 23 -4.98 -29.73 -0.47
C ILE A 23 -3.96 -28.77 -1.08
N MET A 24 -2.75 -29.24 -1.38
CA MET A 24 -1.71 -28.44 -2.01
C MET A 24 -2.20 -27.85 -3.34
N SER A 25 -2.89 -28.64 -4.16
CA SER A 25 -3.40 -28.15 -5.44
C SER A 25 -4.55 -27.15 -5.29
N SER A 26 -5.41 -27.32 -4.28
CA SER A 26 -6.45 -26.34 -3.93
C SER A 26 -5.86 -25.01 -3.45
N LEU A 27 -4.79 -25.08 -2.63
CA LEU A 27 -4.07 -23.91 -2.13
C LEU A 27 -3.37 -23.16 -3.27
N ALA A 28 -2.69 -23.87 -4.17
CA ALA A 28 -2.08 -23.27 -5.36
C ALA A 28 -3.11 -22.54 -6.23
N ARG A 29 -4.32 -23.11 -6.36
CA ARG A 29 -5.42 -22.47 -7.11
C ARG A 29 -5.92 -21.19 -6.45
N LEU A 30 -6.06 -21.18 -5.12
CA LEU A 30 -6.44 -19.97 -4.37
C LEU A 30 -5.35 -18.89 -4.46
N GLN A 31 -4.08 -19.28 -4.45
CA GLN A 31 -2.96 -18.37 -4.66
C GLN A 31 -2.99 -17.75 -6.07
N GLU A 32 -3.22 -18.55 -7.11
CA GLU A 32 -3.39 -18.05 -8.48
C GLU A 32 -4.53 -17.03 -8.59
N MET A 33 -5.69 -17.32 -7.98
CA MET A 33 -6.81 -16.37 -7.90
C MET A 33 -6.41 -15.08 -7.18
N HIS A 34 -5.71 -15.18 -6.06
CA HIS A 34 -5.28 -14.03 -5.28
C HIS A 34 -4.33 -13.13 -6.09
N ILE A 35 -3.34 -13.72 -6.75
CA ILE A 35 -2.41 -13.00 -7.64
C ILE A 35 -3.18 -12.34 -8.78
N SER A 36 -4.11 -13.06 -9.42
CA SER A 36 -4.93 -12.52 -10.51
C SER A 36 -5.80 -11.34 -10.06
N LEU A 37 -6.41 -11.42 -8.86
CA LEU A 37 -7.14 -10.30 -8.25
C LEU A 37 -6.24 -9.09 -7.98
N ARG A 38 -5.01 -9.30 -7.49
CA ARG A 38 -4.04 -8.22 -7.28
C ARG A 38 -3.71 -7.54 -8.61
N ASN A 39 -3.43 -8.33 -9.65
CA ASN A 39 -3.14 -7.84 -11.00
C ASN A 39 -4.33 -7.07 -11.61
N LEU A 40 -5.56 -7.46 -11.30
CA LEU A 40 -6.76 -6.71 -11.73
C LEU A 40 -6.82 -5.31 -11.13
N ARG A 41 -6.33 -5.10 -9.90
CA ARG A 41 -6.30 -3.75 -9.28
C ARG A 41 -5.36 -2.80 -10.03
N GLU A 42 -4.39 -3.33 -10.76
CA GLU A 42 -3.46 -2.54 -11.59
C GLU A 42 -4.03 -2.15 -12.96
N THR A 43 -5.16 -2.73 -13.38
CA THR A 43 -5.73 -2.47 -14.72
C THR A 43 -6.08 -1.00 -14.93
N ILE A 44 -6.75 -0.37 -13.97
CA ILE A 44 -7.09 1.06 -14.03
C ILE A 44 -5.82 1.92 -14.08
N PRO A 45 -4.86 1.77 -13.14
CA PRO A 45 -3.57 2.47 -13.23
C PRO A 45 -2.87 2.31 -14.59
N LYS A 46 -2.78 1.09 -15.13
CA LYS A 46 -2.12 0.81 -16.42
C LYS A 46 -2.80 1.53 -17.59
N VAL A 47 -4.12 1.55 -17.62
CA VAL A 47 -4.89 2.31 -18.64
C VAL A 47 -4.72 3.81 -18.45
N MET A 48 -4.65 4.29 -17.21
CA MET A 48 -4.47 5.71 -16.93
C MET A 48 -3.07 6.20 -17.24
N ASP A 49 -2.04 5.39 -17.07
CA ASP A 49 -0.64 5.75 -17.37
C ASP A 49 -0.50 6.21 -18.83
N SER A 50 -1.27 5.67 -19.78
CA SER A 50 -1.24 6.13 -21.17
C SER A 50 -1.78 7.55 -21.38
N VAL A 51 -2.64 8.04 -20.48
CA VAL A 51 -3.27 9.38 -20.56
C VAL A 51 -2.53 10.41 -19.70
N LEU A 52 -1.85 9.94 -18.65
CA LEU A 52 -1.09 10.77 -17.72
C LEU A 52 0.27 11.20 -18.25
N VAL A 53 0.85 10.44 -19.17
CA VAL A 53 2.06 10.83 -19.92
C VAL A 53 1.67 11.75 -21.06
N ASP A 54 2.43 12.83 -21.27
CA ASP A 54 2.21 13.72 -22.41
C ASP A 54 2.68 13.02 -23.70
N PRO A 55 1.76 12.64 -24.61
CA PRO A 55 2.12 11.88 -25.80
C PRO A 55 2.76 12.80 -26.86
N ALA A 56 3.73 12.29 -27.62
CA ALA A 56 4.34 13.08 -28.69
C ALA A 56 3.41 13.26 -29.90
N SER A 57 2.41 12.37 -30.08
CA SER A 57 1.37 12.49 -31.11
C SER A 57 0.04 11.85 -30.68
N PRO A 58 -1.09 12.24 -31.31
CA PRO A 58 -2.39 11.60 -31.08
C PRO A 58 -2.40 10.10 -31.40
N ASP A 59 -1.66 9.66 -32.42
CA ASP A 59 -1.57 8.25 -32.81
C ASP A 59 -0.86 7.40 -31.75
N GLN A 60 0.18 7.94 -31.11
CA GLN A 60 0.85 7.28 -29.99
C GLN A 60 -0.09 7.13 -28.79
N LEU A 61 -0.86 8.18 -28.47
CA LEU A 61 -1.85 8.11 -27.40
C LEU A 61 -2.90 7.04 -27.68
N HIS A 62 -3.47 7.02 -28.89
CA HIS A 62 -4.46 6.03 -29.28
C HIS A 62 -3.91 4.61 -29.22
N SER A 63 -2.70 4.39 -29.74
CA SER A 63 -2.05 3.09 -29.72
C SER A 63 -1.81 2.59 -28.29
N HIS A 64 -1.20 3.41 -27.43
CA HIS A 64 -0.89 3.05 -26.05
C HIS A 64 -2.16 2.80 -25.23
N PHE A 65 -3.15 3.67 -25.36
CA PHE A 65 -4.44 3.52 -24.68
C PHE A 65 -5.16 2.25 -25.14
N SER A 66 -5.24 2.01 -26.46
CA SER A 66 -5.91 0.82 -27.02
C SER A 66 -5.23 -0.47 -26.56
N GLN A 67 -3.89 -0.49 -26.52
CA GLN A 67 -3.14 -1.64 -26.02
C GLN A 67 -3.42 -1.89 -24.53
N ALA A 68 -3.39 -0.84 -23.70
CA ALA A 68 -3.67 -0.96 -22.28
C ALA A 68 -5.13 -1.38 -22.01
N ALA A 69 -6.09 -0.81 -22.74
CA ALA A 69 -7.50 -1.14 -22.62
C ALA A 69 -7.79 -2.59 -23.06
N ASN A 70 -7.20 -3.05 -24.16
CA ASN A 70 -7.32 -4.43 -24.60
C ASN A 70 -6.69 -5.40 -23.60
N GLY A 71 -5.52 -5.06 -23.05
CA GLY A 71 -4.87 -5.84 -21.99
C GLY A 71 -5.73 -5.94 -20.73
N ALA A 72 -6.34 -4.82 -20.30
CA ALA A 72 -7.27 -4.81 -19.17
C ALA A 72 -8.51 -5.67 -19.43
N ALA A 73 -9.11 -5.58 -20.62
CA ALA A 73 -10.24 -6.41 -21.01
C ALA A 73 -9.90 -7.91 -21.01
N GLN A 74 -8.71 -8.27 -21.51
CA GLN A 74 -8.21 -9.64 -21.46
C GLN A 74 -7.96 -10.13 -20.03
N ALA A 75 -7.38 -9.30 -19.16
CA ALA A 75 -7.15 -9.63 -17.76
C ALA A 75 -8.47 -9.92 -17.03
N ILE A 76 -9.49 -9.08 -17.23
CA ILE A 76 -10.84 -9.28 -16.66
C ILE A 76 -11.47 -10.57 -17.18
N LYS A 77 -11.37 -10.83 -18.49
CA LYS A 77 -11.89 -12.06 -19.10
C LYS A 77 -11.21 -13.30 -18.52
N ASN A 78 -9.88 -13.30 -18.44
CA ASN A 78 -9.10 -14.43 -17.93
C ASN A 78 -9.42 -14.70 -16.46
N PHE A 79 -9.56 -13.65 -15.64
CA PHE A 79 -9.98 -13.80 -14.25
C PHE A 79 -11.41 -14.33 -14.13
N THR A 80 -12.33 -13.87 -14.97
CA THR A 80 -13.71 -14.38 -14.98
C THR A 80 -13.72 -15.87 -15.28
N LEU A 81 -12.97 -16.32 -16.29
CA LEU A 81 -12.82 -17.75 -16.60
C LEU A 81 -12.19 -18.52 -15.44
N LEU A 82 -11.18 -17.95 -14.77
CA LEU A 82 -10.52 -18.55 -13.61
C LEU A 82 -11.49 -18.77 -12.44
N VAL A 83 -12.37 -17.81 -12.17
CA VAL A 83 -13.39 -17.87 -11.11
C VAL A 83 -14.53 -18.82 -11.48
N GLU A 84 -14.91 -18.85 -12.76
CA GLU A 84 -16.01 -19.68 -13.25
C GLU A 84 -15.64 -21.15 -13.45
N ASP A 85 -14.35 -21.45 -13.51
CA ASP A 85 -13.79 -22.79 -13.61
C ASP A 85 -14.34 -23.73 -12.51
N SER A 86 -14.69 -24.95 -12.89
CA SER A 86 -15.36 -25.92 -12.00
C SER A 86 -14.51 -26.23 -10.79
N ARG A 87 -13.20 -26.40 -10.98
CA ARG A 87 -12.26 -26.68 -9.90
C ARG A 87 -12.17 -25.54 -8.90
N THR A 88 -12.15 -24.30 -9.40
CA THR A 88 -12.16 -23.12 -8.53
C THR A 88 -13.43 -23.06 -7.69
N LYS A 89 -14.59 -23.31 -8.29
CA LYS A 89 -15.88 -23.37 -7.58
C LYS A 89 -15.88 -24.45 -6.51
N GLU A 90 -15.42 -25.65 -6.82
CA GLU A 90 -15.30 -26.76 -5.86
C GLU A 90 -14.42 -26.39 -4.66
N VAL A 91 -13.26 -25.77 -4.88
CA VAL A 91 -12.38 -25.32 -3.80
C VAL A 91 -13.07 -24.28 -2.92
N MET A 92 -13.75 -23.30 -3.54
CA MET A 92 -14.47 -22.26 -2.81
C MET A 92 -15.67 -22.81 -2.03
N ASP A 93 -16.38 -23.80 -2.59
CA ASP A 93 -17.52 -24.44 -1.93
C ASP A 93 -17.06 -25.31 -0.76
N LYS A 94 -15.97 -26.09 -0.91
CA LYS A 94 -15.32 -26.78 0.22
C LYS A 94 -14.92 -25.81 1.33
N ALA A 95 -14.36 -24.66 0.99
CA ALA A 95 -13.99 -23.63 1.97
C ALA A 95 -15.22 -23.05 2.68
N LYS A 96 -16.34 -22.84 1.98
CA LYS A 96 -17.62 -22.41 2.58
C LYS A 96 -18.19 -23.47 3.52
N GLU A 97 -18.20 -24.73 3.12
CA GLU A 97 -18.68 -25.84 3.95
C GLU A 97 -17.84 -26.04 5.20
N SER A 98 -16.52 -25.87 5.09
CA SER A 98 -15.60 -25.90 6.24
C SER A 98 -15.95 -24.79 7.24
N ARG A 99 -16.14 -23.55 6.76
CA ARG A 99 -16.58 -22.41 7.60
C ARG A 99 -17.93 -22.64 8.25
N ALA A 100 -18.90 -23.18 7.52
CA ALA A 100 -20.23 -23.48 8.05
C ALA A 100 -20.18 -24.53 9.17
N ARG A 101 -19.25 -25.50 9.10
CA ARG A 101 -19.09 -26.57 10.10
C ARG A 101 -18.26 -26.16 11.32
N ALA A 102 -17.25 -25.31 11.13
CA ALA A 102 -16.29 -24.94 12.19
C ALA A 102 -16.76 -23.80 13.12
N GLY A 103 -17.89 -23.15 12.83
CA GLY A 103 -18.39 -22.01 13.61
C GLY A 103 -17.40 -20.84 13.63
N GLU A 104 -17.29 -20.15 14.77
CA GLU A 104 -16.40 -18.98 14.97
C GLU A 104 -14.89 -19.34 15.07
N GLY A 105 -14.53 -20.62 14.98
CA GLY A 105 -13.15 -21.10 15.19
C GLY A 105 -12.16 -20.84 14.05
N ILE A 106 -12.62 -20.39 12.87
CA ILE A 106 -11.73 -20.07 11.76
C ILE A 106 -11.37 -18.58 11.79
N THR A 107 -10.17 -18.28 12.28
CA THR A 107 -9.60 -16.94 12.17
C THR A 107 -9.46 -16.56 10.69
N GLY A 108 -10.11 -15.47 10.30
CA GLY A 108 -9.96 -14.92 8.95
C GLY A 108 -8.50 -14.59 8.67
N TRP A 109 -8.00 -15.04 7.53
CA TRP A 109 -6.64 -14.72 7.11
C TRP A 109 -6.49 -13.20 7.01
N LYS A 110 -5.60 -12.61 7.82
CA LYS A 110 -5.22 -11.21 7.68
C LYS A 110 -4.33 -11.13 6.44
N VAL A 111 -4.72 -10.30 5.47
CA VAL A 111 -3.91 -10.04 4.28
C VAL A 111 -2.64 -9.33 4.72
N THR A 112 -1.56 -10.10 4.91
CA THR A 112 -0.20 -9.58 4.98
C THR A 112 0.37 -9.63 3.57
N GLU A 113 0.89 -8.49 3.09
CA GLU A 113 1.65 -8.47 1.83
C GLU A 113 2.99 -9.18 2.07
N HIS A 114 3.00 -10.51 2.05
CA HIS A 114 4.24 -11.28 2.14
C HIS A 114 5.00 -11.16 0.82
N GLU A 115 6.24 -10.66 0.89
CA GLU A 115 7.20 -10.59 -0.22
C GLU A 115 7.47 -12.00 -0.81
N ASP A 116 7.21 -13.05 -0.03
CA ASP A 116 7.48 -14.46 -0.35
C ASP A 116 6.50 -15.07 -1.37
N TRP A 117 5.36 -14.44 -1.67
CA TRP A 117 4.41 -15.01 -2.65
C TRP A 117 4.94 -15.02 -4.09
N LEU A 118 6.03 -14.31 -4.35
CA LEU A 118 6.71 -14.27 -5.65
C LEU A 118 7.97 -15.15 -5.68
N ASN A 119 8.43 -15.67 -4.54
CA ASN A 119 9.72 -16.36 -4.41
C ASN A 119 9.55 -17.77 -3.86
N PHE A 120 9.77 -18.79 -4.70
CA PHE A 120 9.90 -20.16 -4.22
C PHE A 120 11.33 -20.40 -3.68
N LYS A 121 11.49 -20.43 -2.34
CA LYS A 121 12.30 -21.41 -1.56
C LYS A 121 12.41 -21.02 -0.07
N GLN A 122 12.03 -21.99 0.77
CA GLN A 122 12.40 -22.36 2.16
C GLN A 122 12.97 -21.33 3.16
N GLU A 123 12.33 -21.40 4.33
CA GLU A 123 12.52 -20.74 5.62
C GLU A 123 13.96 -20.72 6.15
N ASP A 124 14.30 -19.66 6.90
CA ASP A 124 14.76 -19.76 8.29
C ASP A 124 14.48 -18.42 9.00
N GLY A 125 13.76 -18.49 10.12
CA GLY A 125 13.22 -17.33 10.84
C GLY A 125 14.14 -16.68 11.86
N ASN A 126 13.71 -15.53 12.37
CA ASN A 126 13.81 -15.22 13.79
C ASN A 126 12.89 -14.05 14.16
N ASP A 127 12.09 -14.26 15.21
CA ASP A 127 11.38 -13.23 15.98
C ASP A 127 12.37 -12.30 16.71
N ASP A 128 11.98 -11.05 16.98
CA ASP A 128 11.96 -10.49 18.35
C ASP A 128 11.58 -8.99 18.44
N VAL A 129 10.51 -8.76 19.22
CA VAL A 129 10.33 -7.78 20.32
C VAL A 129 10.13 -6.29 20.02
N ASP A 130 8.86 -5.89 20.22
CA ASP A 130 8.36 -4.55 20.56
C ASP A 130 9.01 -3.96 21.83
N LYS A 131 9.30 -2.65 21.80
CA LYS A 131 9.33 -1.80 23.00
C LYS A 131 8.68 -0.44 22.72
N ASP A 132 7.64 -0.18 23.48
CA ASP A 132 6.99 1.11 23.67
C ASP A 132 7.98 2.19 24.13
N GLU A 133 7.94 3.38 23.52
CA GLU A 133 8.26 4.62 24.23
C GLU A 133 7.24 5.73 23.90
N GLU A 134 6.55 6.13 24.95
CA GLU A 134 5.64 7.24 25.11
C GLU A 134 6.46 8.52 25.39
N GLY A 135 6.16 9.66 24.75
CA GLY A 135 6.70 10.93 25.26
C GLY A 135 6.79 12.11 24.29
N THR A 136 5.89 13.07 24.51
CA THR A 136 6.12 14.52 24.51
C THR A 136 6.49 15.26 23.21
N ALA A 137 5.63 16.23 22.90
CA ALA A 137 5.87 17.31 21.96
C ALA A 137 6.84 18.34 22.55
N GLU A 138 7.92 18.69 21.85
CA GLU A 138 8.62 19.99 21.91
C GLU A 138 9.32 20.20 20.54
N ALA A 139 9.00 21.30 19.85
CA ALA A 139 9.79 22.54 19.78
C ALA A 139 11.07 22.37 18.94
N GLY A 140 11.18 23.18 17.89
CA GLY A 140 12.15 23.02 16.81
C GLY A 140 13.60 23.15 17.25
N ASP A 141 14.44 22.31 16.65
CA ASP A 141 15.88 22.51 16.57
C ASP A 141 16.38 22.09 15.19
N GLY A 142 17.45 22.71 14.71
CA GLY A 142 17.94 22.67 13.33
C GLY A 142 18.38 21.28 12.83
N PRO A 143 18.79 21.17 11.55
CA PRO A 143 19.18 19.90 10.98
C PRO A 143 20.64 19.62 11.37
N SER A 144 20.85 19.01 12.53
CA SER A 144 22.06 18.19 12.69
C SER A 144 21.97 17.03 11.68
N ALA A 145 23.09 16.64 11.06
CA ALA A 145 23.12 15.49 10.15
C ALA A 145 22.61 14.21 10.83
N GLU A 146 22.81 14.11 12.16
CA GLU A 146 22.26 13.05 13.01
C GLU A 146 20.73 13.05 13.06
N ASN A 147 20.09 14.23 13.03
CA ASN A 147 18.62 14.36 13.03
C ASN A 147 18.03 13.92 11.67
N VAL A 148 18.73 14.15 10.57
CA VAL A 148 18.29 13.73 9.23
C VAL A 148 18.32 12.22 9.14
N ASN A 149 19.47 11.58 9.40
CA ASN A 149 19.61 10.13 9.32
C ASN A 149 18.63 9.40 10.26
N THR A 150 18.48 9.87 11.50
CA THR A 150 17.49 9.31 12.44
C THR A 150 16.06 9.39 11.88
N THR A 151 15.71 10.46 11.18
CA THR A 151 14.38 10.61 10.57
C THR A 151 14.20 9.69 9.37
N LEU A 152 15.25 9.49 8.57
CA LEU A 152 15.23 8.56 7.43
C LEU A 152 15.08 7.11 7.90
N ASP A 153 15.79 6.72 8.97
CA ASP A 153 15.69 5.38 9.53
C ASP A 153 14.30 5.09 10.09
N LYS A 154 13.69 6.06 10.79
CA LYS A 154 12.28 5.95 11.21
C LYS A 154 11.34 5.72 10.03
N LEU A 155 11.58 6.38 8.89
CA LEU A 155 10.76 6.19 7.69
C LEU A 155 10.93 4.78 7.12
N ARG A 156 12.17 4.29 7.03
CA ARG A 156 12.48 2.93 6.55
C ARG A 156 11.82 1.87 7.42
N SER A 157 11.87 2.04 8.74
CA SER A 157 11.22 1.12 9.69
C SER A 157 9.69 1.19 9.62
N ALA A 158 9.12 2.38 9.37
CA ALA A 158 7.67 2.55 9.30
C ALA A 158 7.05 2.09 7.97
N HIS A 159 7.84 2.06 6.88
CA HIS A 159 7.35 1.76 5.53
C HIS A 159 8.27 0.79 4.80
N VAL A 160 7.92 -0.49 4.85
CA VAL A 160 8.58 -1.54 4.07
C VAL A 160 8.44 -1.24 2.57
N GLY A 161 9.55 -1.32 1.84
CA GLY A 161 9.60 -1.13 0.38
C GLY A 161 9.85 0.30 -0.11
N ILE A 162 9.91 1.31 0.77
CA ILE A 162 10.37 2.66 0.37
C ILE A 162 11.90 2.69 0.39
N GLU A 163 12.52 2.90 -0.77
CA GLU A 163 13.98 3.09 -0.84
C GLU A 163 14.32 4.56 -0.62
N VAL A 164 15.27 4.80 0.27
CA VAL A 164 15.71 6.16 0.61
C VAL A 164 17.22 6.22 0.67
N SER A 165 17.81 7.16 -0.07
CA SER A 165 19.25 7.43 -0.04
C SER A 165 19.51 8.92 0.25
N LEU A 166 20.61 9.18 0.96
CA LEU A 166 21.12 10.51 1.21
C LEU A 166 22.44 10.66 0.46
N ASP A 167 22.53 11.69 -0.36
CA ASP A 167 23.79 12.17 -0.91
C ASP A 167 24.29 13.30 0.00
N GLU A 168 25.34 13.01 0.77
CA GLU A 168 25.91 13.96 1.75
C GLU A 168 26.60 15.14 1.06
N ASP A 169 27.16 14.94 -0.15
CA ASP A 169 27.88 15.97 -0.89
C ASP A 169 26.92 17.00 -1.46
N SER A 170 25.82 16.54 -2.05
CA SER A 170 24.79 17.41 -2.63
C SER A 170 23.66 17.76 -1.67
N ARG A 171 23.70 17.26 -0.41
CA ARG A 171 22.63 17.40 0.59
C ARG A 171 21.24 17.08 0.03
N THR A 172 21.18 16.07 -0.83
CA THR A 172 19.96 15.65 -1.52
C THR A 172 19.49 14.30 -0.98
N VAL A 173 18.24 14.22 -0.54
CA VAL A 173 17.59 12.95 -0.23
C VAL A 173 16.82 12.47 -1.45
N THR A 174 17.10 11.26 -1.91
CA THR A 174 16.30 10.60 -2.96
C THR A 174 15.36 9.58 -2.32
N LEU A 175 14.08 9.65 -2.66
CA LEU A 175 13.03 8.78 -2.15
C LEU A 175 12.32 8.10 -3.32
N HIS A 176 12.31 6.77 -3.34
CA HIS A 176 11.64 5.95 -4.33
C HIS A 176 10.42 5.26 -3.71
N LEU A 177 9.24 5.50 -4.29
CA LEU A 177 8.03 4.79 -3.93
C LEU A 177 7.86 3.56 -4.84
N PRO A 178 7.66 2.35 -4.26
CA PRO A 178 7.54 1.12 -5.03
C PRO A 178 6.25 1.09 -5.87
N PRO A 179 6.09 0.08 -6.75
CA PRO A 179 4.82 -0.20 -7.40
C PRO A 179 3.68 -0.37 -6.36
N PRO A 180 2.46 0.12 -6.65
CA PRO A 180 2.00 0.63 -7.94
C PRO A 180 2.32 2.11 -8.15
N ALA A 181 2.71 2.88 -7.12
CA ALA A 181 2.96 4.32 -7.24
C ALA A 181 4.08 4.62 -8.24
N GLN A 182 5.22 3.93 -8.11
CA GLN A 182 6.40 4.07 -8.97
C GLN A 182 6.77 5.55 -9.18
N MET A 183 7.05 6.25 -8.08
CA MET A 183 7.36 7.68 -8.08
C MET A 183 8.74 7.94 -7.49
N ASN A 184 9.46 8.91 -8.04
CA ASN A 184 10.79 9.30 -7.57
C ASN A 184 10.79 10.77 -7.14
N PHE A 185 11.21 11.02 -5.90
CA PHE A 185 11.33 12.37 -5.37
C PHE A 185 12.78 12.67 -4.99
N GLN A 186 13.21 13.90 -5.26
CA GLN A 186 14.48 14.46 -4.82
C GLN A 186 14.20 15.64 -3.90
N ILE A 187 14.70 15.58 -2.68
CA ILE A 187 14.50 16.59 -1.64
C ILE A 187 15.83 17.30 -1.44
N GLN A 188 15.88 18.59 -1.77
CA GLN A 188 17.01 19.46 -1.47
C GLN A 188 16.90 19.97 -0.03
N LEU A 189 17.97 19.79 0.75
CA LEU A 189 18.05 20.23 2.15
C LEU A 189 18.78 21.59 2.21
N ASP A 190 18.02 22.68 2.11
CA ASP A 190 18.58 24.04 2.17
C ASP A 190 18.60 24.55 3.61
N THR A 191 19.78 24.97 4.08
CA THR A 191 19.90 25.73 5.33
C THR A 191 19.95 27.21 4.99
N THR A 192 18.85 27.92 5.20
CA THR A 192 18.82 29.37 4.93
C THR A 192 19.63 30.10 6.00
N SER A 193 20.30 31.20 5.64
CA SER A 193 21.23 31.98 6.48
C SER A 193 20.65 32.54 7.79
N GLY A 194 19.35 32.34 8.06
CA GLY A 194 18.66 32.70 9.29
C GLY A 194 18.31 31.52 10.21
N GLY A 195 18.90 30.33 10.02
CA GLY A 195 18.66 29.15 10.86
C GLY A 195 17.35 28.41 10.57
N HIS A 196 16.56 28.86 9.59
CA HIS A 196 15.38 28.15 9.12
C HIS A 196 15.73 27.20 7.98
N ASN A 197 15.32 25.95 8.13
CA ASN A 197 15.46 24.93 7.09
C ASN A 197 14.39 25.13 6.03
N SER A 198 14.79 25.07 4.77
CA SER A 198 13.88 24.97 3.64
C SER A 198 14.09 23.62 2.98
N TYR A 199 12.97 23.00 2.58
CA TYR A 199 12.97 21.74 1.86
C TYR A 199 12.23 21.94 0.55
N SER A 200 12.95 21.84 -0.57
CA SER A 200 12.32 21.81 -1.89
C SER A 200 12.29 20.39 -2.43
N VAL A 201 11.17 20.01 -3.03
CA VAL A 201 10.99 18.68 -3.61
C VAL A 201 10.85 18.80 -5.11
N ASP A 202 11.60 17.98 -5.83
CA ASP A 202 11.51 17.84 -7.27
C ASP A 202 11.26 16.36 -7.63
N SER A 203 10.84 16.10 -8.87
CA SER A 203 10.63 14.77 -9.43
C SER A 203 11.21 14.72 -10.84
N LYS A 204 11.94 13.64 -11.14
CA LYS A 204 12.44 13.39 -12.51
C LYS A 204 11.30 13.16 -13.51
N ASP A 205 10.19 12.61 -13.03
CA ASP A 205 9.02 12.27 -13.83
C ASP A 205 8.12 13.49 -14.06
N LYS A 206 7.77 13.75 -15.33
CA LYS A 206 6.98 14.92 -15.76
C LYS A 206 5.49 14.63 -15.98
N SER A 207 5.02 13.45 -15.61
CA SER A 207 3.60 13.07 -15.81
C SER A 207 2.65 14.03 -15.08
N LYS A 208 1.41 14.11 -15.56
CA LYS A 208 0.36 14.94 -14.93
C LYS A 208 0.12 14.59 -13.46
N LEU A 209 0.23 13.32 -13.09
CA LEU A 209 0.11 12.86 -11.71
C LEU A 209 1.25 13.41 -10.84
N HIS A 210 2.49 13.28 -11.31
CA HIS A 210 3.68 13.75 -10.58
C HIS A 210 3.61 15.26 -10.34
N ARG A 211 3.24 16.06 -11.36
CA ARG A 211 3.07 17.50 -11.16
C ARG A 211 1.99 17.84 -10.14
N ALA A 212 0.84 17.16 -10.18
CA ALA A 212 -0.24 17.39 -9.24
C ALA A 212 0.16 17.04 -7.79
N VAL A 213 0.98 16.00 -7.61
CA VAL A 213 1.56 15.64 -6.31
C VAL A 213 2.57 16.69 -5.85
N LEU A 214 3.46 17.19 -6.72
CA LEU A 214 4.40 18.27 -6.39
C LEU A 214 3.69 19.58 -6.02
N GLU A 215 2.61 19.94 -6.72
CA GLU A 215 1.77 21.10 -6.39
C GLU A 215 1.20 20.98 -4.96
N GLU A 216 0.70 19.80 -4.58
CA GLU A 216 0.19 19.53 -3.24
C GLU A 216 1.30 19.56 -2.17
N ILE A 217 2.46 18.97 -2.45
CA ILE A 217 3.63 19.01 -1.55
C ILE A 217 4.10 20.46 -1.36
N GLY A 218 4.05 21.28 -2.41
CA GLY A 218 4.39 22.70 -2.34
C GLY A 218 3.42 23.49 -1.45
N ALA A 219 2.14 23.12 -1.43
CA ALA A 219 1.09 23.75 -0.62
C ALA A 219 1.01 23.23 0.83
N ARG A 220 1.95 22.37 1.26
CA ARG A 220 1.92 21.73 2.58
C ARG A 220 1.93 22.73 3.75
N PRO A 221 1.24 22.43 4.87
CA PRO A 221 1.11 23.35 6.00
C PRO A 221 2.39 23.53 6.83
N ARG A 222 3.32 22.56 6.76
CA ARG A 222 4.58 22.56 7.53
C ARG A 222 5.78 22.48 6.59
N PRO A 223 6.14 23.57 5.89
CA PRO A 223 7.17 23.54 4.86
C PRO A 223 8.56 23.17 5.40
N ASN A 224 8.86 23.55 6.65
CA ASN A 224 10.19 23.45 7.25
C ASN A 224 10.35 22.24 8.17
N HIS A 225 9.50 21.21 8.03
CA HIS A 225 9.53 20.02 8.89
C HIS A 225 9.79 18.76 8.06
N LEU A 226 11.01 18.22 8.15
CA LEU A 226 11.44 17.08 7.33
C LEU A 226 10.61 15.82 7.59
N ALA A 227 10.38 15.44 8.85
CA ALA A 227 9.59 14.24 9.16
C ALA A 227 8.15 14.32 8.60
N TYR A 228 7.50 15.49 8.70
CA TYR A 228 6.18 15.71 8.11
C TYR A 228 6.22 15.56 6.59
N LEU A 229 7.24 16.11 5.93
CA LEU A 229 7.42 15.98 4.48
C LEU A 229 7.60 14.51 4.07
N LEU A 230 8.47 13.77 4.76
CA LEU A 230 8.72 12.36 4.47
C LEU A 230 7.49 11.49 4.70
N GLU A 231 6.76 11.70 5.79
CA GLU A 231 5.47 11.02 6.03
C GLU A 231 4.43 11.38 4.96
N MET A 232 4.38 12.65 4.52
CA MET A 232 3.49 13.08 3.45
C MET A 232 3.84 12.40 2.12
N LEU A 233 5.14 12.31 1.78
CA LEU A 233 5.63 11.60 0.60
C LEU A 233 5.31 10.10 0.65
N ALA A 234 5.58 9.45 1.78
CA ALA A 234 5.26 8.04 1.99
C ALA A 234 3.76 7.76 1.88
N SER A 235 2.89 8.73 2.23
CA SER A 235 1.45 8.59 2.07
C SER A 235 0.99 8.40 0.62
N TYR A 236 1.84 8.71 -0.38
CA TYR A 236 1.54 8.49 -1.80
C TYR A 236 1.84 7.07 -2.32
N ILE A 237 2.38 6.16 -1.50
CA ILE A 237 2.68 4.77 -1.90
C ILE A 237 1.45 4.06 -2.50
N ASP A 238 0.25 4.44 -2.05
CA ASP A 238 -1.03 3.89 -2.44
C ASP A 238 -1.82 4.76 -3.45
N ILE A 239 -1.21 5.80 -4.04
CA ILE A 239 -1.93 6.81 -4.83
C ILE A 239 -2.75 6.23 -6.00
N LYS A 240 -2.27 5.13 -6.58
CA LYS A 240 -2.89 4.43 -7.71
C LYS A 240 -3.93 3.37 -7.29
N SER A 241 -4.06 3.07 -6.01
CA SER A 241 -4.98 2.04 -5.49
C SER A 241 -5.97 2.58 -4.45
N ARG A 242 -5.65 3.69 -3.77
CA ARG A 242 -6.46 4.24 -2.68
C ARG A 242 -7.57 5.16 -3.19
N PRO A 243 -8.85 4.86 -2.90
CA PRO A 243 -9.95 5.74 -3.25
C PRO A 243 -10.00 6.99 -2.35
N CYS A 244 -10.60 8.04 -2.88
CA CYS A 244 -10.92 9.25 -2.12
C CYS A 244 -11.86 8.92 -0.95
N VAL A 245 -11.55 9.40 0.25
CA VAL A 245 -12.35 9.13 1.45
C VAL A 245 -13.76 9.73 1.38
N LYS A 246 -13.92 10.88 0.69
CA LYS A 246 -15.21 11.61 0.61
C LYS A 246 -16.17 11.05 -0.43
N CYS A 247 -15.66 10.66 -1.60
CA CYS A 247 -16.50 10.22 -2.72
C CYS A 247 -16.37 8.72 -3.05
N SER A 248 -15.46 8.02 -2.38
CA SER A 248 -15.17 6.58 -2.55
C SER A 248 -14.72 6.17 -3.95
N ARG A 249 -14.28 7.12 -4.79
CA ARG A 249 -13.77 6.85 -6.14
C ARG A 249 -12.25 7.00 -6.19
N LEU A 250 -11.61 6.16 -7.00
CA LEU A 250 -10.18 6.28 -7.31
C LEU A 250 -9.91 7.46 -8.25
N LEU A 251 -10.79 7.68 -9.23
CA LEU A 251 -10.68 8.78 -10.18
C LEU A 251 -11.87 9.72 -10.04
N ASP A 252 -11.62 11.03 -10.11
CA ASP A 252 -12.68 12.03 -10.20
C ASP A 252 -13.28 12.09 -11.62
N ARG A 253 -14.21 13.02 -11.86
CA ARG A 253 -14.84 13.21 -13.18
C ARG A 253 -13.86 13.64 -14.27
N ASN A 254 -12.68 14.13 -13.89
CA ASN A 254 -11.62 14.59 -14.78
C ASN A 254 -10.46 13.58 -14.86
N ALA A 255 -10.70 12.34 -14.42
CA ALA A 255 -9.72 11.26 -14.37
C ALA A 255 -8.45 11.59 -13.53
N ARG A 256 -8.61 12.34 -12.44
CA ARG A 256 -7.54 12.68 -11.49
C ARG A 256 -7.58 11.77 -10.27
N PHE A 257 -6.40 11.35 -9.82
CA PHE A 257 -6.21 10.60 -8.57
C PHE A 257 -6.41 11.51 -7.35
N PRO A 258 -6.68 10.94 -6.16
CA PRO A 258 -6.83 11.69 -4.92
C PRO A 258 -5.46 12.15 -4.39
N VAL A 259 -4.94 13.21 -5.01
CA VAL A 259 -3.60 13.75 -4.73
C VAL A 259 -3.52 14.53 -3.41
N VAL A 260 -4.63 15.02 -2.87
CA VAL A 260 -4.61 15.79 -1.62
C VAL A 260 -4.41 14.85 -0.45
N ARG A 261 -3.40 15.14 0.39
CA ARG A 261 -3.06 14.34 1.57
C ARG A 261 -3.26 15.18 2.82
N SER A 262 -4.25 14.80 3.63
CA SER A 262 -4.60 15.51 4.87
C SER A 262 -4.39 14.61 6.08
N ARG A 263 -3.59 15.06 7.05
CA ARG A 263 -3.35 14.32 8.30
C ARG A 263 -4.48 14.57 9.29
N LYS A 264 -5.28 13.54 9.56
CA LYS A 264 -6.29 13.55 10.62
C LYS A 264 -5.73 12.90 11.88
N ARG A 265 -5.89 13.56 13.03
CA ARG A 265 -5.57 13.00 14.34
C ARG A 265 -6.86 12.58 15.03
N THR A 266 -6.95 11.32 15.43
CA THR A 266 -8.09 10.79 16.16
C THR A 266 -7.62 10.33 17.53
N LYS A 267 -8.36 10.71 18.58
CA LYS A 267 -8.08 10.25 19.93
C LYS A 267 -8.68 8.85 20.10
N GLN A 268 -7.83 7.87 20.40
CA GLN A 268 -8.25 6.52 20.72
C GLN A 268 -8.81 6.43 22.16
N PRO A 269 -9.58 5.39 22.49
CA PRO A 269 -10.20 5.22 23.81
C PRO A 269 -9.18 5.13 24.96
N ASP A 270 -7.97 4.66 24.67
CA ASP A 270 -6.83 4.56 25.58
C ASP A 270 -6.14 5.92 25.86
N GLY A 271 -6.57 6.99 25.20
CA GLY A 271 -5.99 8.32 25.32
C GLY A 271 -4.85 8.61 24.34
N ARG A 272 -4.37 7.61 23.57
CA ARG A 272 -3.36 7.80 22.52
C ARG A 272 -3.97 8.50 21.31
N PHE A 273 -3.15 9.19 20.52
CA PHE A 273 -3.58 9.83 19.28
C PHE A 273 -3.04 9.07 18.08
N GLU A 274 -3.94 8.52 17.28
CA GLU A 274 -3.59 7.93 16.00
C GLU A 274 -3.62 8.99 14.91
N SER A 275 -2.55 9.07 14.12
CA SER A 275 -2.48 9.95 12.94
C SER A 275 -2.73 9.12 11.68
N GLN A 276 -3.73 9.49 10.90
CA GLN A 276 -4.00 8.87 9.62
C GLN A 276 -3.95 9.91 8.50
N TRP A 277 -3.19 9.60 7.44
CA TRP A 277 -3.24 10.35 6.19
C TRP A 277 -4.49 9.98 5.41
N LEU A 278 -5.32 10.96 5.08
CA LEU A 278 -6.50 10.82 4.24
C LEU A 278 -6.16 11.16 2.79
N ALA A 279 -6.68 10.37 1.85
CA ALA A 279 -6.58 10.63 0.42
C ALA A 279 -7.85 11.33 -0.07
N LEU A 280 -7.72 12.50 -0.70
CA LEU A 280 -8.82 13.29 -1.21
C LEU A 280 -8.54 13.79 -2.63
N HIS A 281 -9.57 13.90 -3.47
CA HIS A 281 -9.47 14.71 -4.68
C HIS A 281 -9.41 16.20 -4.32
N THR A 282 -8.84 17.02 -5.19
CA THR A 282 -8.78 18.48 -4.99
C THR A 282 -10.15 19.12 -4.83
N ALA A 283 -11.19 18.58 -5.50
CA ALA A 283 -12.58 19.02 -5.34
C ALA A 283 -13.28 18.42 -4.10
N CYS A 284 -12.63 17.52 -3.38
CA CYS A 284 -13.15 16.80 -2.22
C CYS A 284 -12.53 17.27 -0.90
N THR A 285 -11.71 18.31 -0.92
CA THR A 285 -11.22 18.98 0.28
C THR A 285 -12.34 19.67 1.07
#